data_AF-A0A6M1TUU4-F1
#
_entry.id   AF-A0A6M1TUU4-F1
#
_cell.length_a   1.000
_cell.length_b   1.000
_cell.length_c   1.000
_cell.angle_alpha   90.00
_cell.angle_beta   90.00
_cell.angle_gamma   90.00
#
_symmetry.space_group_name_H-M   'P 1'
#
loop_
_entity.id
_entity.type
_entity.pdbx_description
1 polymer ?
#
loop_
_entity_poly.entity_id
_entity_poly.type
_entity_poly.pdbx_seq_one_letter_code
_entity_poly.pdbx_strand_id
1 'polypeptide(L)'
;MTWLIACEYSGRVRDAMLAIGIDAVSCDLLPTEVDGPHIQGDVTEQLQRRWAGVIAHPPCTRLCNSGVRWLHERNLWDDLKQAIAFFQACQRANAPRVAVENPVMHKYARDVVGPASFSVQPWQFGDDAKKRTCFWTRGLPALRPTSALDGSTAVAEVHTASPGPDRWKERSRTYPGIAQAIASQWGNYTDLLTEAA
;
A
#
# COMPACT_ATOMS: atom_id res chain seq x y z
N MET A 1 9.90 -11.13 15.29
CA MET A 1 9.87 -11.42 13.84
C MET A 1 9.49 -10.12 13.15
N THR A 2 10.22 -9.72 12.10
CA THR A 2 10.15 -8.38 11.49
C THR A 2 9.13 -8.30 10.36
N TRP A 3 8.47 -7.14 10.21
CA TRP A 3 7.62 -6.79 9.06
C TRP A 3 8.42 -6.07 7.97
N LEU A 4 8.09 -6.34 6.71
CA LEU A 4 8.61 -5.57 5.57
C LEU A 4 7.54 -4.60 5.06
N ILE A 5 7.90 -3.33 4.97
CA ILE A 5 7.11 -2.32 4.27
C ILE A 5 7.76 -2.04 2.91
N ALA A 6 7.26 -2.73 1.90
CA ALA A 6 7.82 -2.73 0.55
C ALA A 6 7.35 -1.50 -0.26
N CYS A 7 8.26 -0.91 -1.03
CA CYS A 7 8.04 0.31 -1.81
C CYS A 7 7.62 1.51 -0.95
N GLU A 8 8.20 1.65 0.25
CA GLU A 8 7.94 2.78 1.14
C GLU A 8 9.20 3.60 1.41
N TYR A 9 9.27 4.77 0.79
CA TYR A 9 10.24 5.82 1.13
C TYR A 9 9.74 6.74 2.27
N SER A 10 8.43 6.83 2.52
CA SER A 10 7.87 7.84 3.44
C SER A 10 8.02 7.50 4.93
N GLY A 11 8.31 6.24 5.26
CA GLY A 11 8.39 5.72 6.63
C GLY A 11 7.09 5.69 7.43
N ARG A 12 5.94 6.09 6.85
CA ARG A 12 4.67 6.26 7.59
C ARG A 12 4.18 4.98 8.26
N VAL A 13 4.11 3.89 7.53
CA VAL A 13 3.62 2.61 8.06
C VAL A 13 4.69 1.97 8.93
N ARG A 14 5.96 2.00 8.50
CA ARG A 14 7.09 1.52 9.31
C ARG A 14 7.10 2.18 10.69
N ASP A 15 7.08 3.50 10.75
CA ASP A 15 7.19 4.23 12.01
C ASP A 15 5.94 4.04 12.88
N ALA A 16 4.75 3.93 12.28
CA ALA A 16 3.54 3.58 13.00
C ALA A 16 3.63 2.19 13.66
N MET A 17 4.27 1.22 13.01
CA MET A 17 4.55 -0.10 13.59
C MET A 17 5.58 -0.02 14.72
N LEU A 18 6.71 0.66 14.48
CA LEU A 18 7.77 0.83 15.48
C LEU A 18 7.25 1.53 16.74
N ALA A 19 6.39 2.54 16.58
CA ALA A 19 5.80 3.30 17.69
C ALA A 19 4.97 2.44 18.66
N ILE A 20 4.46 1.30 18.20
CA ILE A 20 3.71 0.34 19.04
C ILE A 20 4.51 -0.92 19.38
N GLY A 21 5.83 -0.89 19.16
CA GLY A 21 6.74 -2.00 19.49
C GLY A 21 6.76 -3.14 18.47
N ILE A 22 6.21 -2.95 17.28
CA ILE A 22 6.27 -3.93 16.20
C ILE A 22 7.52 -3.67 15.35
N ASP A 23 8.41 -4.66 15.33
CA ASP A 23 9.63 -4.61 14.53
C ASP A 23 9.31 -4.56 13.03
N ALA A 24 9.76 -3.52 12.35
CA ALA A 24 9.46 -3.24 10.95
C ALA A 24 10.63 -2.53 10.25
N VAL A 25 10.81 -2.85 8.97
CA VAL A 25 11.80 -2.23 8.09
C VAL A 25 11.14 -1.85 6.76
N SER A 26 11.41 -0.64 6.27
CA SER A 26 10.95 -0.24 4.93
C SER A 26 12.00 -0.55 3.86
N CYS A 27 11.56 -0.72 2.61
CA CYS A 27 12.46 -0.91 1.48
C CYS A 27 11.94 -0.14 0.26
N ASP A 28 12.77 0.70 -0.35
CA ASP A 28 12.43 1.50 -1.52
C ASP A 28 13.70 1.82 -2.33
N LEU A 29 13.55 2.13 -3.62
CA LEU A 29 14.65 2.61 -4.46
C LEU A 29 15.14 3.99 -4.00
N LEU A 30 14.23 4.81 -3.47
CA LEU A 30 14.52 6.11 -2.90
C LEU A 30 15.02 6.01 -1.47
N PRO A 31 15.85 6.98 -1.02
CA PRO A 31 16.14 7.11 0.41
C PRO A 31 14.87 7.37 1.21
N THR A 32 14.83 6.88 2.45
CA THR A 32 13.78 7.19 3.41
C THR A 32 13.73 8.69 3.69
N GLU A 33 12.53 9.26 3.85
CA GLU A 33 12.34 10.68 4.20
C GLU A 33 12.51 10.96 5.69
N VAL A 34 12.47 9.92 6.51
CA VAL A 34 12.58 9.95 7.96
C VAL A 34 13.55 8.87 8.42
N ASP A 35 14.41 9.22 9.38
CA ASP A 35 15.39 8.31 9.95
C ASP A 35 14.73 7.06 10.56
N GLY A 36 15.30 5.89 10.31
CA GLY A 36 14.79 4.61 10.81
C GLY A 36 15.28 3.43 9.98
N PRO A 37 14.88 2.19 10.35
CA PRO A 37 15.23 0.98 9.61
C PRO A 37 14.76 1.06 8.16
N HIS A 38 15.71 1.12 7.23
CA HIS A 38 15.42 1.25 5.80
C HIS A 38 16.45 0.53 4.96
N ILE A 39 15.98 -0.24 3.99
CA ILE A 39 16.81 -0.89 2.96
C ILE A 39 16.62 -0.11 1.67
N GLN A 40 17.59 0.71 1.31
CA GLN A 40 17.56 1.41 0.03
C GLN A 40 17.99 0.44 -1.09
N GLY A 41 17.09 0.15 -2.02
CA GLY A 41 17.33 -0.76 -3.14
C GLY A 41 16.06 -1.37 -3.73
N ASP A 42 16.25 -2.26 -4.70
CA ASP A 42 15.15 -3.01 -5.29
C ASP A 42 14.59 -4.01 -4.28
N VAL A 43 13.27 -3.93 -4.04
CA VAL A 43 12.58 -4.77 -3.07
C VAL A 43 12.40 -6.22 -3.51
N THR A 44 12.63 -6.54 -4.80
CA THR A 44 12.36 -7.86 -5.40
C THR A 44 13.05 -8.99 -4.63
N GLU A 45 14.30 -8.80 -4.21
CA GLU A 45 15.02 -9.77 -3.37
C GLU A 45 14.37 -9.91 -1.99
N GLN A 46 14.00 -8.78 -1.37
CA GLN A 46 13.36 -8.79 -0.04
C GLN A 46 12.01 -9.52 -0.07
N LEU A 47 11.24 -9.43 -1.17
CA LEU A 47 9.98 -10.17 -1.32
C LEU A 47 10.17 -11.70 -1.28
N GLN A 48 11.35 -12.22 -1.58
CA GLN A 48 11.66 -13.66 -1.51
C GLN A 48 12.13 -14.12 -0.12
N ARG A 49 12.56 -13.20 0.73
CA ARG A 49 12.99 -13.49 2.11
C ARG A 49 11.79 -13.70 3.02
N ARG A 50 11.98 -14.45 4.11
CA ARG A 50 10.91 -14.71 5.09
C ARG A 50 10.68 -13.48 5.96
N TRP A 51 9.41 -13.07 6.08
CA TRP A 51 8.96 -11.98 6.95
C TRP A 51 7.77 -12.41 7.82
N ALA A 52 7.54 -11.70 8.93
CA ALA A 52 6.33 -11.87 9.74
C ALA A 52 5.06 -11.48 8.96
N GLY A 53 5.19 -10.41 8.17
CA GLY A 53 4.19 -9.90 7.26
C GLY A 53 4.81 -8.89 6.28
N VAL A 54 4.13 -8.66 5.17
CA VAL A 54 4.54 -7.72 4.11
C VAL A 54 3.38 -6.77 3.82
N ILE A 55 3.65 -5.47 3.86
CA ILE A 55 2.75 -4.44 3.33
C ILE A 55 3.48 -3.77 2.17
N ALA A 56 2.91 -3.79 0.97
CA ALA A 56 3.57 -3.33 -0.24
C ALA A 56 2.79 -2.20 -0.91
N HIS A 57 3.51 -1.17 -1.35
CA HIS A 57 2.99 0.01 -2.05
C HIS A 57 3.55 0.13 -3.47
N PRO A 58 3.41 -0.89 -4.35
CA PRO A 58 4.05 -0.88 -5.65
C PRO A 58 3.56 0.28 -6.55
N PRO A 59 4.38 0.77 -7.48
CA PRO A 59 4.01 1.86 -8.38
C PRO A 59 2.68 1.62 -9.10
N CYS A 60 1.77 2.59 -9.02
CA CYS A 60 0.42 2.48 -9.56
C CYS A 60 0.25 3.06 -10.97
N THR A 61 1.27 3.75 -11.52
CA THR A 61 1.17 4.60 -12.72
C THR A 61 0.58 3.89 -13.94
N ARG A 62 0.81 2.58 -14.07
CA ARG A 62 0.33 1.76 -15.18
C ARG A 62 -0.85 0.87 -14.83
N LEU A 63 -1.26 0.82 -13.56
CA LEU A 63 -2.34 -0.05 -13.06
C LEU A 63 -3.63 0.72 -12.81
N CYS A 64 -3.52 2.00 -12.44
CA CYS A 64 -4.64 2.81 -11.97
C CYS A 64 -5.55 3.32 -13.10
N ASN A 65 -6.84 3.51 -12.80
CA ASN A 65 -7.84 4.01 -13.74
C ASN A 65 -7.46 5.34 -14.41
N SER A 66 -6.86 6.25 -13.66
CA SER A 66 -6.43 7.56 -14.19
C SER A 66 -5.32 7.45 -15.24
N GLY A 67 -4.60 6.32 -15.30
CA GLY A 67 -3.55 6.05 -16.26
C GLY A 67 -4.02 5.36 -17.56
N VAL A 68 -5.24 4.84 -17.62
CA VAL A 68 -5.66 3.87 -18.65
C VAL A 68 -5.60 4.41 -20.08
N ARG A 69 -5.91 5.70 -20.29
CA ARG A 69 -5.85 6.35 -21.61
C ARG A 69 -4.45 6.31 -22.22
N TRP A 70 -3.42 6.40 -21.38
CA TRP A 70 -2.03 6.47 -21.83
C TRP A 70 -1.52 5.13 -22.38
N LEU A 71 -2.12 4.01 -21.98
CA LEU A 71 -1.80 2.71 -22.55
C LEU A 71 -1.99 2.70 -24.07
N HIS A 72 -3.09 3.30 -24.53
CA HIS A 72 -3.43 3.42 -25.94
C HIS A 72 -2.64 4.54 -26.60
N GLU A 73 -2.69 5.76 -26.04
CA GLU A 73 -2.10 6.95 -26.66
C GLU A 73 -0.57 6.89 -26.78
N ARG A 74 0.10 6.09 -25.95
CA ARG A 74 1.57 6.02 -25.89
C ARG A 74 2.11 4.59 -26.06
N ASN A 75 1.26 3.63 -26.46
CA ASN A 75 1.62 2.22 -26.65
C ASN A 75 2.36 1.59 -25.45
N LEU A 76 1.82 1.74 -24.24
CA LEU A 76 2.48 1.34 -22.98
C LEU A 76 2.04 -0.05 -22.49
N TRP A 77 1.75 -0.97 -23.42
CA TRP A 77 1.25 -2.30 -23.07
C TRP A 77 2.31 -3.19 -22.41
N ASP A 78 3.57 -3.06 -22.79
CA ASP A 78 4.66 -3.81 -22.16
C ASP A 78 5.00 -3.26 -20.76
N ASP A 79 4.89 -1.94 -20.55
CA ASP A 79 4.96 -1.33 -19.22
C ASP A 79 3.86 -1.88 -18.30
N LEU A 80 2.63 -2.05 -18.82
CA LEU A 80 1.53 -2.65 -18.06
C LEU A 80 1.86 -4.09 -17.65
N LYS A 81 2.40 -4.90 -18.57
CA LYS A 81 2.79 -6.29 -18.24
C LYS A 81 3.84 -6.33 -17.14
N GLN A 82 4.84 -5.46 -17.19
CA GLN A 82 5.87 -5.36 -16.15
C GLN A 82 5.28 -4.91 -14.81
N ALA A 83 4.38 -3.92 -14.82
CA ALA A 83 3.72 -3.44 -13.60
C ALA A 83 2.82 -4.53 -12.98
N ILE A 84 2.08 -5.30 -13.79
CA ILE A 84 1.29 -6.45 -13.33
C ILE A 84 2.20 -7.51 -12.71
N ALA A 85 3.31 -7.86 -13.38
CA ALA A 85 4.25 -8.86 -12.89
C ALA A 85 4.84 -8.45 -11.53
N PHE A 86 5.25 -7.18 -11.39
CA PHE A 86 5.77 -6.64 -10.13
C PHE A 86 4.70 -6.63 -9.03
N PHE A 87 3.47 -6.21 -9.35
CA PHE A 87 2.35 -6.24 -8.41
C PHE A 87 2.05 -7.67 -7.90
N GLN A 88 2.05 -8.66 -8.81
CA GLN A 88 1.87 -10.06 -8.44
C GLN A 88 3.06 -10.63 -7.67
N ALA A 89 4.28 -10.10 -7.85
CA ALA A 89 5.42 -10.45 -7.00
C ALA A 89 5.19 -9.99 -5.56
N CYS A 90 4.65 -8.78 -5.37
CA CYS A 90 4.23 -8.31 -4.05
C CYS A 90 3.12 -9.19 -3.43
N GLN A 91 2.09 -9.56 -4.20
CA GLN A 91 1.03 -10.47 -3.72
C GLN A 91 1.58 -11.84 -3.27
N ARG A 92 2.67 -12.28 -3.91
CA ARG A 92 3.31 -13.58 -3.67
C ARG A 92 4.49 -13.51 -2.70
N ALA A 93 4.72 -12.37 -2.04
CA ALA A 93 5.80 -12.21 -1.09
C ALA A 93 5.85 -13.35 -0.06
N ASN A 94 7.06 -13.73 0.36
CA ASN A 94 7.31 -14.86 1.26
C ASN A 94 6.99 -14.50 2.72
N ALA A 95 5.70 -14.28 2.98
CA ALA A 95 5.13 -14.02 4.28
C ALA A 95 3.73 -14.64 4.39
N PRO A 96 3.33 -15.10 5.58
CA PRO A 96 1.97 -15.60 5.81
C PRO A 96 0.92 -14.49 5.69
N ARG A 97 1.30 -13.25 6.01
CA ARG A 97 0.46 -12.05 6.00
C ARG A 97 0.96 -11.10 4.92
N VAL A 98 0.12 -10.80 3.93
CA VAL A 98 0.47 -9.89 2.83
C VAL A 98 -0.69 -8.93 2.60
N ALA A 99 -0.37 -7.64 2.48
CA ALA A 99 -1.27 -6.62 1.98
C ALA A 99 -0.57 -5.83 0.88
N VAL A 100 -1.18 -5.76 -0.31
CA VAL A 100 -0.70 -4.90 -1.40
C VAL A 100 -1.69 -3.76 -1.58
N GLU A 101 -1.20 -2.53 -1.51
CA GLU A 101 -1.99 -1.31 -1.62
C GLU A 101 -1.87 -0.71 -3.02
N ASN A 102 -3.00 -0.25 -3.56
CA ASN A 102 -3.02 0.55 -4.77
C ASN A 102 -4.30 1.39 -4.85
N PRO A 103 -4.33 2.45 -5.67
CA PRO A 103 -5.58 3.05 -6.11
C PRO A 103 -6.47 2.06 -6.89
N VAL A 104 -7.70 2.50 -7.22
CA VAL A 104 -8.60 1.74 -8.07
C VAL A 104 -7.95 1.44 -9.42
N MET A 105 -7.78 0.15 -9.72
CA MET A 105 -7.20 -0.32 -10.97
C MET A 105 -8.20 -0.29 -12.13
N HIS A 106 -7.68 -0.12 -13.35
CA HIS A 106 -8.47 -0.30 -14.57
C HIS A 106 -8.70 -1.77 -14.92
N LYS A 107 -9.67 -2.02 -15.81
CA LYS A 107 -10.08 -3.38 -16.21
C LYS A 107 -8.90 -4.26 -16.61
N TYR A 108 -7.98 -3.78 -17.46
CA TYR A 108 -6.86 -4.62 -17.94
C TYR A 108 -5.94 -5.13 -16.83
N ALA A 109 -5.70 -4.35 -15.77
CA ALA A 109 -4.91 -4.79 -14.63
C ALA A 109 -5.74 -5.71 -13.73
N ARG A 110 -6.97 -5.30 -13.40
CA ARG A 110 -7.90 -6.06 -12.55
C ARG A 110 -8.22 -7.45 -13.10
N ASP A 111 -8.38 -7.58 -14.42
CA ASP A 111 -8.70 -8.86 -15.08
C ASP A 111 -7.56 -9.88 -14.90
N VAL A 112 -6.34 -9.43 -14.59
CA VAL A 112 -5.17 -10.29 -14.34
C VAL A 112 -4.85 -10.44 -12.85
N VAL A 113 -4.89 -9.36 -12.06
CA VAL A 113 -4.51 -9.39 -10.63
C VAL A 113 -5.67 -9.74 -9.69
N GLY A 114 -6.89 -9.77 -10.20
CA GLY A 114 -8.12 -9.98 -9.43
C GLY A 114 -8.67 -8.70 -8.79
N PRO A 115 -9.90 -8.75 -8.25
CA PRO A 115 -10.48 -7.62 -7.52
C PRO A 115 -9.73 -7.38 -6.20
N ALA A 116 -9.78 -6.13 -5.73
CA ALA A 116 -9.30 -5.81 -4.38
C ALA A 116 -10.14 -6.54 -3.32
N SER A 117 -9.51 -6.99 -2.23
CA SER A 117 -10.19 -7.60 -1.09
C SER A 117 -11.13 -6.61 -0.40
N PHE A 118 -10.71 -5.35 -0.29
CA PHE A 118 -11.54 -4.24 0.21
C PHE A 118 -10.98 -2.88 -0.25
N SER A 119 -11.73 -1.82 0.00
CA SER A 119 -11.26 -0.44 -0.18
C SER A 119 -11.63 0.43 1.00
N VAL A 120 -10.85 1.47 1.23
CA VAL A 120 -11.06 2.44 2.30
C VAL A 120 -10.86 3.87 1.81
N GLN A 121 -11.16 4.83 2.67
CA GLN A 121 -10.93 6.26 2.51
C GLN A 121 -10.18 6.81 3.73
N PRO A 122 -9.34 7.85 3.57
CA PRO A 122 -8.62 8.47 4.68
C PRO A 122 -9.53 8.94 5.82
N TRP A 123 -10.69 9.54 5.49
CA TRP A 123 -11.62 10.05 6.51
C TRP A 123 -12.14 8.96 7.45
N GLN A 124 -12.19 7.70 7.01
CA GLN A 124 -12.56 6.56 7.87
C GLN A 124 -11.57 6.33 9.02
N PHE A 125 -10.39 6.96 8.97
CA PHE A 125 -9.32 6.85 9.95
C PHE A 125 -8.84 8.19 10.50
N GLY A 126 -9.60 9.27 10.28
CA GLY A 126 -9.39 10.57 10.94
C GLY A 126 -8.69 11.62 10.09
N ASP A 127 -8.23 11.27 8.89
CA ASP A 127 -7.68 12.23 7.93
C ASP A 127 -8.80 12.74 7.02
N ASP A 128 -9.17 14.03 7.08
CA ASP A 128 -10.32 14.60 6.35
C ASP A 128 -10.08 14.76 4.82
N ALA A 129 -9.77 13.65 4.16
CA ALA A 129 -9.41 13.57 2.75
C ALA A 129 -10.14 12.41 2.04
N LYS A 130 -10.39 12.61 0.73
CA LYS A 130 -10.94 11.60 -0.18
C LYS A 130 -9.86 11.11 -1.13
N LYS A 131 -9.46 9.86 -0.93
CA LYS A 131 -8.57 9.12 -1.83
C LYS A 131 -8.88 7.64 -1.64
N ARG A 132 -9.68 7.07 -2.55
CA ARG A 132 -10.03 5.65 -2.44
C ARG A 132 -8.76 4.80 -2.57
N THR A 133 -8.47 4.07 -1.51
CA THR A 133 -7.32 3.17 -1.41
C THR A 133 -7.82 1.74 -1.38
N CYS A 134 -7.29 0.88 -2.25
CA CYS A 134 -7.67 -0.52 -2.37
C CYS A 134 -6.57 -1.42 -1.80
N PHE A 135 -6.96 -2.52 -1.18
CA PHE A 135 -6.04 -3.52 -0.64
C PHE A 135 -6.36 -4.91 -1.18
N TRP A 136 -5.31 -5.64 -1.57
CA TRP A 136 -5.34 -7.06 -1.87
C TRP A 136 -4.62 -7.78 -0.73
N THR A 137 -5.34 -8.59 0.04
CA THR A 137 -4.81 -9.22 1.25
C THR A 137 -4.78 -10.74 1.20
N ARG A 138 -3.79 -11.31 1.86
CA ARG A 138 -3.66 -12.74 2.19
C ARG A 138 -3.29 -12.86 3.66
N GLY A 139 -4.08 -13.61 4.44
CA GLY A 139 -3.85 -13.78 5.89
C GLY A 139 -4.07 -12.50 6.71
N LEU A 140 -4.77 -11.50 6.18
CA LEU A 140 -5.09 -10.25 6.88
C LEU A 140 -6.54 -9.82 6.63
N PRO A 141 -7.28 -9.42 7.69
CA PRO A 141 -8.65 -8.96 7.57
C PRO A 141 -8.71 -7.52 7.03
N ALA A 142 -9.89 -7.13 6.56
CA ALA A 142 -10.16 -5.73 6.17
C ALA A 142 -9.94 -4.76 7.35
N LEU A 143 -9.38 -3.59 7.06
CA LEU A 143 -9.18 -2.53 8.07
C LEU A 143 -10.52 -2.04 8.61
N ARG A 144 -10.61 -1.90 9.93
CA ARG A 144 -11.78 -1.37 10.62
C ARG A 144 -11.65 0.14 10.75
N PRO A 145 -12.63 0.93 10.29
CA PRO A 145 -12.65 2.38 10.50
C PRO A 145 -12.42 2.75 11.97
N THR A 146 -11.62 3.79 12.21
CA THR A 146 -11.25 4.28 13.55
C THR A 146 -11.76 5.70 13.83
N SER A 147 -12.48 6.30 12.88
CA SER A 147 -12.99 7.67 12.94
C SER A 147 -14.51 7.72 12.77
N ALA A 148 -15.11 8.76 13.36
CA ALA A 148 -16.53 9.08 13.21
C ALA A 148 -16.81 10.03 12.03
N LEU A 149 -15.78 10.50 11.31
CA LEU A 149 -15.99 11.30 10.09
C LEU A 149 -16.81 10.49 9.08
N ASP A 150 -17.73 11.15 8.40
CA ASP A 150 -18.60 10.56 7.37
C ASP A 150 -18.16 10.93 5.94
N GLY A 151 -17.09 11.73 5.82
CA GLY A 151 -16.55 12.21 4.55
C GLY A 151 -17.34 13.37 3.91
N SER A 152 -18.30 13.97 4.62
CA SER A 152 -19.06 15.13 4.13
C SER A 152 -18.17 16.35 3.90
N THR A 153 -17.20 16.60 4.78
CA THR A 153 -16.21 17.68 4.68
C THR A 153 -14.94 17.30 3.89
N ALA A 154 -14.69 16.01 3.72
CA ALA A 154 -13.45 15.52 3.15
C ALA A 154 -13.22 15.97 1.69
N VAL A 155 -11.97 16.36 1.41
CA VAL A 155 -11.53 16.93 0.12
C VAL A 155 -10.64 15.97 -0.67
N ALA A 156 -10.77 15.99 -2.00
CA ALA A 156 -10.00 15.10 -2.88
C ALA A 156 -8.73 15.79 -3.43
N GLU A 157 -7.87 16.28 -2.51
CA GLU A 157 -6.69 17.12 -2.82
C GLU A 157 -5.72 16.49 -3.82
N VAL A 158 -5.64 15.16 -3.84
CA VAL A 158 -4.77 14.44 -4.79
C VAL A 158 -5.14 14.69 -6.26
N HIS A 159 -6.35 15.15 -6.55
CA HIS A 159 -6.79 15.50 -7.91
C HIS A 159 -6.41 16.95 -8.28
N THR A 160 -6.29 17.83 -7.29
CA THR A 160 -5.96 19.26 -7.46
C THR A 160 -4.49 19.58 -7.20
N ALA A 161 -3.70 18.60 -6.75
CA ALA A 161 -2.25 18.76 -6.55
C ALA A 161 -1.57 19.32 -7.80
N SER A 162 -0.86 20.44 -7.62
CA SER A 162 -0.15 21.17 -8.67
C SER A 162 0.82 20.28 -9.46
N PRO A 163 1.01 20.53 -10.77
CA PRO A 163 2.05 19.86 -11.54
C PRO A 163 3.43 20.20 -10.96
N GLY A 164 4.28 19.19 -10.82
CA GLY A 164 5.63 19.36 -10.28
C GLY A 164 6.38 18.02 -10.18
N PRO A 165 7.71 18.06 -10.04
CA PRO A 165 8.54 16.86 -9.98
C PRO A 165 8.24 15.97 -8.77
N ASP A 166 7.81 16.54 -7.64
CA ASP A 166 7.48 15.80 -6.42
C ASP A 166 5.98 15.49 -6.25
N ARG A 167 5.14 15.94 -7.20
CA ARG A 167 3.69 15.72 -7.15
C ARG A 167 3.33 14.24 -6.97
N TRP A 168 4.08 13.35 -7.60
CA TRP A 168 3.84 11.92 -7.48
C TRP A 168 4.11 11.43 -6.06
N LYS A 169 5.18 11.92 -5.40
CA LYS A 169 5.53 11.57 -4.02
C LYS A 169 4.45 12.05 -3.05
N GLU A 170 4.05 13.31 -3.17
CA GLU A 170 3.01 13.88 -2.31
C GLU A 170 1.71 13.07 -2.40
N ARG A 171 1.32 12.70 -3.62
CA ARG A 171 0.11 11.93 -3.87
C ARG A 171 0.22 10.47 -3.49
N SER A 172 1.42 9.90 -3.35
CA SER A 172 1.62 8.50 -2.94
C SER A 172 1.78 8.30 -1.45
N ARG A 173 2.01 9.35 -0.64
CA ARG A 173 2.13 9.21 0.82
C ARG A 173 0.90 8.52 1.43
N THR A 174 1.16 7.57 2.32
CA THR A 174 0.13 6.95 3.15
C THR A 174 -0.34 7.96 4.19
N TYR A 175 -1.66 8.06 4.35
CA TYR A 175 -2.25 8.96 5.34
C TYR A 175 -1.97 8.46 6.78
N PRO A 176 -1.71 9.37 7.75
CA PRO A 176 -1.40 9.01 9.13
C PRO A 176 -2.38 8.05 9.78
N GLY A 177 -3.68 8.29 9.66
CA GLY A 177 -4.73 7.46 10.24
C GLY A 177 -4.76 6.06 9.65
N ILE A 178 -4.59 5.94 8.33
CA ILE A 178 -4.46 4.63 7.67
C ILE A 178 -3.21 3.90 8.16
N ALA A 179 -2.06 4.58 8.27
CA ALA A 179 -0.83 3.97 8.76
C ALA A 179 -0.96 3.46 10.20
N GLN A 180 -1.61 4.22 11.08
CA GLN A 180 -1.90 3.82 12.46
C GLN A 180 -2.88 2.63 12.52
N ALA A 181 -3.92 2.62 11.68
CA ALA A 181 -4.86 1.51 11.59
C ALA A 181 -4.18 0.22 11.10
N ILE A 182 -3.31 0.32 10.09
CA ILE A 182 -2.47 -0.78 9.62
C ILE A 182 -1.59 -1.32 10.75
N ALA A 183 -0.85 -0.46 11.44
CA ALA A 183 0.04 -0.88 12.51
C ALA A 183 -0.71 -1.57 13.65
N SER A 184 -1.75 -0.93 14.18
CA SER A 184 -2.53 -1.44 15.32
C SER A 184 -3.29 -2.72 15.00
N GLN A 185 -3.92 -2.81 13.83
CA GLN A 185 -4.75 -3.96 13.48
C GLN A 185 -3.94 -5.14 12.91
N TRP A 186 -2.93 -4.87 12.07
CA TRP A 186 -2.18 -5.93 11.39
C TRP A 186 -0.87 -6.29 12.08
N GLY A 187 -0.17 -5.32 12.68
CA GLY A 187 1.15 -5.55 13.28
C GLY A 187 1.14 -6.66 14.35
N ASN A 188 0.07 -6.73 15.13
CA ASN A 188 -0.16 -7.73 16.17
C ASN A 188 -1.16 -8.83 15.78
N TYR A 189 -1.46 -8.99 14.48
CA TYR A 189 -2.51 -9.92 14.06
C TYR A 189 -2.11 -11.38 14.28
N THR A 190 -2.54 -11.95 15.40
CA THR A 190 -2.43 -13.36 15.69
C THR A 190 -3.68 -14.08 15.18
N ASP A 191 -3.48 -15.09 14.33
CA ASP A 191 -4.56 -15.95 13.79
C ASP A 191 -5.11 -16.91 14.86
N LEU A 192 -4.98 -16.59 16.15
CA LEU A 192 -5.22 -17.49 17.30
C LEU A 192 -6.72 -17.84 17.51
N LEU A 193 -7.53 -17.79 16.47
CA LEU A 193 -8.86 -18.38 16.41
C LEU A 193 -9.09 -19.11 15.07
N THR A 194 -8.24 -20.10 14.74
CA THR A 194 -8.66 -21.26 13.91
C THR A 194 -7.80 -22.52 14.14
N GLU A 195 -7.37 -22.78 15.38
CA GLU A 195 -7.03 -24.13 15.83
C GLU A 195 -7.77 -24.40 17.16
N ALA A 196 -9.09 -24.46 17.07
CA ALA A 196 -9.97 -24.98 18.12
C ALA A 196 -11.33 -25.36 17.53
N ALA A 197 -11.40 -26.49 16.83
CA ALA A 197 -12.50 -27.46 16.75
C ALA A 197 -12.19 -28.50 15.66
#